data_AF-A0A2V1CY27-F1
#
_entry.id   AF-A0A2V1CY27-F1
#
_cell.length_a   1.000
_cell.length_b   1.000
_cell.length_c   1.000
_cell.angle_alpha   90.00
_cell.angle_beta   90.00
_cell.angle_gamma   90.00
#
_symmetry.space_group_name_H-M   'P 1'
#
loop_
_entity.id
_entity.type
_entity.pdbx_description
1 polymer ?
#
loop_
_entity_poly.entity_id
_entity_poly.type
_entity_poly.pdbx_seq_one_letter_code
_entity_poly.pdbx_strand_id
1 'polypeptide(L)'
;MRPTTGSRQQSFSLADAIAKICAAAKSINLRENVKPHERKRIQEAFALLVEQQTTGAIPENKKSRGYNWLLQKIYNAGGAQLVMVCIIGLGRWAMLSLKEQVKLYLPEEMKKYRDEWDTQILQSVAQECWTEGHIAPFTTKTQH
;
A
#
# COMPACT_ATOMS: atom_id res chain seq x y z
N MET A 1 -21.50 37.45 7.73
CA MET A 1 -21.43 36.01 8.07
C MET A 1 -20.37 35.37 7.19
N ARG A 2 -19.32 34.78 7.76
CA ARG A 2 -18.30 34.03 7.01
C ARG A 2 -18.73 32.56 6.94
N PRO A 3 -18.73 31.90 5.77
CA PRO A 3 -19.00 30.47 5.73
C PRO A 3 -17.80 29.73 6.29
N THR A 4 -18.03 28.97 7.37
CA THR A 4 -17.10 28.00 7.93
C THR A 4 -16.85 26.92 6.88
N THR A 5 -15.60 26.81 6.43
CA THR A 5 -15.09 25.70 5.64
C THR A 5 -15.21 24.42 6.46
N GLY A 6 -16.34 23.73 6.33
CA GLY A 6 -16.49 22.36 6.76
C GLY A 6 -15.43 21.53 6.05
N SER A 7 -14.43 21.09 6.80
CA SER A 7 -13.52 20.05 6.39
C SER A 7 -14.35 18.80 6.10
N ARG A 8 -14.69 18.59 4.82
CA ARG A 8 -15.20 17.32 4.34
C ARG A 8 -14.11 16.29 4.58
N GLN A 9 -14.15 15.63 5.74
CA GLN A 9 -13.64 14.28 5.85
C GLN A 9 -14.48 13.44 4.89
N GLN A 10 -14.06 13.37 3.62
CA GLN A 10 -14.61 12.41 2.68
C GLN A 10 -14.38 11.04 3.31
N SER A 11 -15.46 10.43 3.80
CA SER A 11 -15.44 9.04 4.22
C SER A 11 -15.07 8.21 3.01
N PHE A 12 -13.83 7.77 2.96
CA PHE A 12 -13.30 6.97 1.87
C PHE A 12 -14.07 5.65 1.80
N SER A 13 -14.91 5.47 0.78
CA SER A 13 -15.75 4.27 0.65
C SER A 13 -14.93 3.10 0.10
N LEU A 14 -15.46 1.89 0.22
CA LEU A 14 -14.84 0.69 -0.36
C LEU A 14 -14.78 0.79 -1.89
N ALA A 15 -15.84 1.28 -2.54
CA ALA A 15 -15.87 1.47 -3.99
C ALA A 15 -14.85 2.51 -4.46
N ASP A 16 -14.69 3.62 -3.74
CA ASP A 16 -13.66 4.62 -4.04
C ASP A 16 -12.25 4.04 -3.89
N ALA A 17 -12.04 3.17 -2.89
CA ALA A 17 -10.76 2.51 -2.70
C ALA A 17 -10.39 1.64 -3.89
N ILE A 18 -11.31 0.77 -4.31
CA ILE A 18 -11.13 -0.13 -5.44
C ILE A 18 -10.87 0.65 -6.72
N ALA A 19 -11.69 1.68 -6.99
CA ALA A 19 -11.52 2.52 -8.18
C ALA A 19 -10.12 3.15 -8.25
N LYS A 20 -9.58 3.65 -7.13
CA LYS A 20 -8.22 4.20 -7.09
C LYS A 20 -7.14 3.15 -7.25
N ILE A 21 -7.33 1.96 -6.69
CA ILE A 21 -6.37 0.85 -6.82
C ILE A 21 -6.33 0.37 -8.28
N CYS A 22 -7.47 0.14 -8.92
CA CYS A 22 -7.55 -0.24 -10.34
C CYS A 22 -6.94 0.86 -11.24
N ALA A 23 -7.22 2.13 -10.95
CA ALA A 23 -6.61 3.24 -11.69
C ALA A 23 -5.08 3.27 -11.55
N ALA A 24 -4.56 2.96 -10.36
CA ALA A 24 -3.12 2.84 -10.13
C ALA A 24 -2.52 1.65 -10.88
N ALA A 25 -3.16 0.48 -10.83
CA ALA A 25 -2.73 -0.71 -11.56
C ALA A 25 -2.66 -0.43 -13.07
N LYS A 26 -3.71 0.16 -13.65
CA LYS A 26 -3.75 0.58 -15.05
C LYS A 26 -2.65 1.59 -15.38
N SER A 27 -2.42 2.57 -14.51
CA SER A 27 -1.37 3.57 -14.71
C SER A 27 0.03 2.98 -14.70
N ILE A 28 0.28 1.98 -13.85
CA ILE A 28 1.58 1.29 -13.79
C ILE A 28 1.73 0.38 -15.02
N ASN A 29 0.69 -0.35 -15.42
CA ASN A 29 0.72 -1.17 -16.65
C ASN A 29 1.04 -0.32 -17.89
N LEU A 30 0.39 0.84 -18.05
CA LEU A 30 0.65 1.74 -19.19
C LEU A 30 2.05 2.35 -19.19
N ARG A 31 2.64 2.57 -18.00
CA ARG A 31 4.00 3.11 -17.87
C ARG A 31 5.07 2.02 -17.85
N GLU A 32 4.66 0.77 -17.69
CA GLU A 32 5.49 -0.40 -17.41
C GLU A 32 6.44 -0.23 -16.20
N ASN A 33 6.20 0.77 -15.35
CA ASN A 33 7.04 1.11 -14.19
C ASN A 33 6.32 2.04 -13.19
N VAL A 34 6.91 2.16 -12.00
CA VAL A 34 6.56 3.12 -10.95
C VAL A 34 7.54 4.29 -10.93
N LYS A 35 7.06 5.46 -10.51
CA LYS A 35 7.91 6.65 -10.35
C LYS A 35 8.88 6.50 -9.16
N PRO A 36 10.01 7.22 -9.13
CA PRO A 36 10.98 7.10 -8.02
C PRO A 36 10.39 7.31 -6.62
N HIS A 37 9.49 8.28 -6.46
CA HIS A 37 8.83 8.53 -5.16
C HIS A 37 7.75 7.50 -4.82
N GLU A 38 7.14 6.86 -5.82
CA GLU A 38 6.21 5.74 -5.65
C GLU A 38 7.00 4.51 -5.18
N ARG A 39 8.11 4.19 -5.85
CA ARG A 39 9.05 3.11 -5.51
C ARG A 39 9.51 3.19 -4.06
N LYS A 40 9.96 4.37 -3.60
CA LYS A 40 10.35 4.57 -2.21
C LYS A 40 9.25 4.19 -1.21
N ARG A 41 8.00 4.57 -1.47
CA ARG A 41 6.85 4.24 -0.60
C ARG A 41 6.53 2.75 -0.60
N ILE A 42 6.68 2.10 -1.75
CA ILE A 42 6.50 0.64 -1.89
C ILE A 42 7.56 -0.09 -1.06
N GLN A 43 8.83 0.29 -1.20
CA GLN A 43 9.95 -0.27 -0.45
C GLN A 43 9.76 -0.09 1.06
N GLU A 44 9.34 1.09 1.53
CA GLU A 44 9.02 1.33 2.95
C GLU A 44 7.91 0.38 3.46
N ALA A 45 6.88 0.11 2.64
CA ALA A 45 5.82 -0.81 3.01
C ALA A 45 6.27 -2.29 3.00
N PHE A 46 7.13 -2.67 2.05
CA PHE A 46 7.71 -4.02 1.98
C PHE A 46 8.67 -4.27 3.14
N ALA A 47 9.49 -3.29 3.53
CA ALA A 47 10.35 -3.40 4.69
C ALA A 47 9.54 -3.71 5.97
N LEU A 48 8.40 -3.02 6.16
CA LEU A 48 7.50 -3.29 7.29
C LEU A 48 6.87 -4.69 7.24
N LEU A 49 6.53 -5.18 6.04
CA LEU A 49 6.02 -6.54 5.85
C LEU A 49 7.08 -7.59 6.21
N VAL A 50 8.32 -7.40 5.75
CA VAL A 50 9.43 -8.33 6.01
C VAL A 50 9.80 -8.32 7.49
N GLU A 51 9.92 -7.14 8.11
CA GLU A 51 10.17 -7.01 9.55
C GLU A 51 9.11 -7.77 10.35
N GLN A 52 7.83 -7.60 10.03
CA GLN A 52 6.74 -8.31 10.70
C GLN A 52 6.82 -9.84 10.50
N GLN A 53 7.16 -10.31 9.30
CA GLN A 53 7.24 -11.73 8.98
C GLN A 53 8.45 -12.42 9.63
N THR A 54 9.56 -11.71 9.78
CA THR A 54 10.83 -12.24 10.29
C THR A 54 10.93 -12.18 11.81
N THR A 55 10.50 -11.06 12.41
CA THR A 55 10.66 -10.83 13.86
C THR A 55 9.40 -11.17 14.65
N GLY A 56 8.24 -11.22 13.99
CA GLY A 56 6.95 -11.27 14.67
C GLY A 56 6.65 -10.02 15.52
N ALA A 57 7.46 -8.95 15.40
CA ALA A 57 7.31 -7.75 16.21
C ALA A 57 5.96 -7.08 15.94
N ILE A 58 5.23 -6.82 17.01
CA ILE A 58 3.96 -6.10 16.96
C ILE A 58 4.24 -4.64 17.30
N PRO A 59 3.93 -3.68 16.42
CA PRO A 59 4.12 -2.27 16.75
C PRO A 59 3.36 -1.87 18.01
N GLU A 60 4.03 -1.09 18.87
CA GLU A 60 3.43 -0.52 20.10
C GLU A 60 2.29 0.46 19.76
N ASN A 61 2.51 1.30 18.74
CA ASN A 61 1.51 2.27 18.29
C ASN A 61 0.34 1.57 17.60
N LYS A 62 -0.88 1.74 18.13
CA LYS A 62 -2.15 1.22 17.55
C LYS A 62 -2.33 1.56 16.07
N LYS A 63 -1.95 2.77 15.63
CA LYS A 63 -2.02 3.17 14.22
C LYS A 63 -1.06 2.36 13.35
N SER A 64 0.19 2.22 13.77
CA SER A 64 1.19 1.41 13.08
C SER A 64 0.79 -0.06 13.04
N ARG A 65 0.28 -0.59 14.15
CA ARG A 65 -0.25 -1.97 14.24
C ARG A 65 -1.38 -2.19 13.24
N GLY A 66 -2.36 -1.28 13.18
CA GLY A 66 -3.47 -1.38 12.23
C GLY A 66 -3.04 -1.29 10.76
N TYR A 67 -2.01 -0.51 10.46
CA TYR A 67 -1.43 -0.43 9.12
C TYR A 67 -0.68 -1.72 8.74
N ASN A 68 0.20 -2.22 9.61
CA ASN A 68 0.93 -3.46 9.42
C ASN A 68 -0.02 -4.66 9.26
N TRP A 69 -1.05 -4.74 10.10
CA TRP A 69 -2.12 -5.73 9.96
C TRP A 69 -2.78 -5.67 8.58
N LEU A 70 -3.11 -4.47 8.09
CA LEU A 70 -3.74 -4.30 6.78
C LEU A 70 -2.78 -4.71 5.65
N LEU A 71 -1.50 -4.31 5.71
CA LEU A 71 -0.50 -4.73 4.73
C LEU A 71 -0.41 -6.26 4.66
N GLN A 72 -0.35 -6.94 5.81
CA GLN A 72 -0.28 -8.40 5.85
C GLN A 72 -1.54 -9.05 5.26
N LYS A 73 -2.73 -8.50 5.53
CA LYS A 73 -3.99 -9.00 4.96
C LYS A 73 -4.03 -8.84 3.44
N ILE A 74 -3.56 -7.70 2.93
CA ILE A 74 -3.48 -7.45 1.49
C ILE A 74 -2.45 -8.39 0.84
N TYR A 75 -1.27 -8.55 1.45
CA TYR A 75 -0.24 -9.48 0.97
C TYR A 75 -0.75 -10.92 0.90
N ASN A 76 -1.44 -11.38 1.94
CA ASN A 76 -2.01 -12.73 1.95
C ASN A 76 -3.12 -12.93 0.91
N ALA A 77 -3.79 -11.86 0.48
CA ALA A 77 -4.86 -11.92 -0.51
C ALA A 77 -4.36 -11.94 -1.96
N GLY A 78 -3.20 -11.32 -2.25
CA GLY A 78 -2.75 -11.11 -3.63
C GLY A 78 -1.27 -10.80 -3.81
N GLY A 79 -0.43 -11.12 -2.84
CA GLY A 79 1.02 -10.98 -2.94
C GLY A 79 1.53 -9.53 -2.95
N ALA A 80 2.80 -9.37 -3.32
CA ALA A 80 3.51 -8.09 -3.33
C ALA A 80 2.91 -7.10 -4.34
N GLN A 81 2.42 -7.57 -5.49
CA GLN A 81 1.80 -6.75 -6.51
C GLN A 81 0.51 -6.09 -6.01
N LEU A 82 -0.33 -6.82 -5.26
CA LEU A 82 -1.54 -6.25 -4.69
C LEU A 82 -1.22 -5.19 -3.62
N VAL A 83 -0.20 -5.45 -2.78
CA VAL A 83 0.28 -4.45 -1.80
C VAL A 83 0.77 -3.20 -2.52
N MET A 84 1.58 -3.37 -3.57
CA MET A 84 2.12 -2.27 -4.37
C MET A 84 1.00 -1.37 -4.92
N VAL A 85 0.01 -1.94 -5.62
CA VAL A 85 -1.09 -1.14 -6.20
C VAL A 85 -1.96 -0.48 -5.13
N CYS A 86 -2.12 -1.10 -3.95
CA CYS A 86 -2.77 -0.48 -2.79
C CYS A 86 -2.02 0.75 -2.29
N ILE A 87 -0.68 0.65 -2.16
CA ILE A 87 0.18 1.75 -1.71
C ILE A 87 0.12 2.92 -2.69
N ILE A 88 0.12 2.65 -4.01
CA ILE A 88 0.08 3.71 -5.02
C ILE A 88 -1.31 4.31 -5.16
N GLY A 89 -2.36 3.49 -5.22
CA GLY A 89 -3.73 3.97 -5.41
C GLY A 89 -4.27 4.73 -4.21
N LEU A 90 -3.94 4.29 -2.99
CA LEU A 90 -4.47 4.89 -1.77
C LEU A 90 -3.47 5.83 -1.09
N GLY A 91 -2.20 5.45 -1.06
CA GLY A 91 -1.20 6.09 -0.22
C GLY A 91 -1.32 5.71 1.26
N ARG A 92 -0.18 5.79 1.95
CA ARG A 92 -0.05 5.43 3.38
C ARG A 92 -1.07 6.13 4.28
N TRP A 93 -1.28 7.43 4.08
CA TRP A 93 -2.20 8.22 4.90
C TRP A 93 -3.65 7.77 4.76
N ALA A 94 -4.11 7.49 3.53
CA ALA A 94 -5.46 7.02 3.32
C ALA A 94 -5.64 5.61 3.91
N MET A 95 -4.69 4.70 3.69
CA MET A 95 -4.71 3.35 4.27
C MET A 95 -4.79 3.37 5.81
N LEU A 96 -4.03 4.25 6.46
CA LEU A 96 -4.12 4.47 7.91
C LEU A 96 -5.52 4.93 8.34
N SER A 97 -6.13 5.79 7.54
CA SER A 97 -7.41 6.47 7.82
C SER A 97 -8.66 5.71 7.36
N LEU A 98 -8.50 4.57 6.67
CA LEU A 98 -9.64 3.73 6.27
C LEU A 98 -10.45 3.32 7.50
N LYS A 99 -11.78 3.35 7.37
CA LYS A 99 -12.69 2.78 8.36
C LYS A 99 -12.44 1.28 8.49
N GLU A 100 -12.65 0.74 9.67
CA GLU A 100 -12.40 -0.68 9.97
C GLU A 100 -13.16 -1.62 9.03
N GLN A 101 -14.43 -1.29 8.72
CA GLN A 101 -15.23 -2.02 7.73
C GLN A 101 -14.55 -2.07 6.36
N VAL A 102 -14.02 -0.94 5.87
CA VAL A 102 -13.32 -0.89 4.58
C VAL A 102 -12.03 -1.71 4.62
N LYS A 103 -11.25 -1.61 5.70
CA LYS A 103 -10.03 -2.41 5.88
C LYS A 103 -10.32 -3.92 5.87
N LEU A 104 -11.44 -4.34 6.46
CA LEU A 104 -11.84 -5.74 6.55
C LEU A 104 -12.25 -6.31 5.18
N TYR A 105 -13.06 -5.57 4.42
CA TYR A 105 -13.59 -6.05 3.14
C TYR A 105 -12.65 -5.80 1.95
N LEU A 106 -11.75 -4.83 2.02
CA LEU A 106 -10.88 -4.46 0.90
C LEU A 106 -10.09 -5.64 0.31
N PRO A 107 -9.38 -6.48 1.09
CA PRO A 107 -8.62 -7.58 0.52
C PRO A 107 -9.50 -8.62 -0.22
N GLU A 108 -10.66 -8.93 0.33
CA GLU A 108 -11.61 -9.88 -0.30
C GLU A 108 -12.26 -9.28 -1.54
N GLU A 109 -12.65 -8.01 -1.48
CA GLU A 109 -13.28 -7.34 -2.62
C GLU A 109 -12.30 -7.19 -3.79
N MET A 110 -11.01 -6.93 -3.52
CA MET A 110 -9.97 -6.85 -4.54
C MET A 110 -9.76 -8.16 -5.31
N LYS A 111 -10.10 -9.32 -4.74
CA LYS A 111 -10.03 -10.61 -5.46
C LYS A 111 -10.97 -10.66 -6.66
N LYS A 112 -12.09 -9.92 -6.61
CA LYS A 112 -13.04 -9.82 -7.73
C LYS A 112 -12.48 -9.05 -8.92
N TYR A 113 -11.46 -8.23 -8.68
CA TYR A 113 -10.80 -7.39 -9.68
C TYR A 113 -9.40 -7.93 -10.03
N ARG A 114 -9.17 -9.23 -9.84
CA ARG A 114 -7.84 -9.85 -10.00
C ARG A 114 -7.19 -9.52 -11.35
N ASP A 115 -7.96 -9.59 -12.42
CA ASP A 115 -7.47 -9.34 -13.78
C ASP A 115 -6.91 -7.92 -13.98
N GLU A 116 -7.30 -6.95 -13.15
CA GLU A 116 -6.82 -5.57 -13.22
C GLU A 116 -5.42 -5.38 -12.61
N TRP A 117 -5.07 -6.19 -11.60
CA TRP A 117 -3.84 -6.00 -10.81
C TRP A 117 -2.88 -7.18 -10.83
N ASP A 118 -3.29 -8.36 -11.30
CA ASP A 118 -2.46 -9.56 -11.37
C ASP A 118 -1.88 -9.74 -12.79
N THR A 119 -1.16 -8.73 -13.27
CA THR A 119 -0.49 -8.76 -14.57
C THR A 119 1.00 -9.08 -14.40
N GLN A 120 1.61 -9.64 -15.45
CA GLN A 120 3.06 -9.93 -15.45
C GLN A 120 3.92 -8.68 -15.22
N ILE A 121 3.49 -7.53 -15.77
CA ILE A 121 4.15 -6.24 -15.56
C ILE A 121 4.13 -5.85 -14.08
N LEU A 122 2.97 -5.92 -13.43
CA LEU A 122 2.83 -5.55 -12.02
C LEU A 122 3.60 -6.51 -11.10
N GLN A 123 3.63 -7.80 -11.43
CA GLN A 123 4.45 -8.78 -10.72
C GLN A 123 5.95 -8.47 -10.86
N SER A 124 6.44 -8.16 -12.07
CA SER A 124 7.83 -7.80 -12.30
C SER A 124 8.23 -6.55 -11.52
N VAL A 125 7.45 -5.47 -11.62
CA VAL A 125 7.73 -4.21 -10.92
C VAL A 125 7.69 -4.38 -9.40
N ALA A 126 6.73 -5.15 -8.89
CA ALA A 126 6.68 -5.46 -7.45
C ALA A 126 7.92 -6.25 -7.01
N GLN A 127 8.37 -7.22 -7.80
CA GLN A 127 9.56 -8.00 -7.52
C GLN A 127 10.83 -7.15 -7.52
N GLU A 128 10.99 -6.25 -8.49
CA GLU A 128 12.09 -5.28 -8.53
C GLU A 128 12.11 -4.38 -7.29
N CYS A 129 10.94 -3.86 -6.90
CA CYS A 129 10.83 -3.02 -5.70
C CYS A 129 11.18 -3.82 -4.44
N TRP A 130 10.83 -5.11 -4.40
CA TRP A 130 11.15 -6.01 -3.31
C TRP A 130 12.65 -6.27 -3.22
N THR A 131 13.30 -6.66 -4.33
CA THR A 131 14.74 -6.97 -4.34
C THR A 131 15.60 -5.75 -4.07
N GLU A 132 15.34 -4.61 -4.72
CA GLU A 132 16.09 -3.36 -4.49
C GLU A 132 15.97 -2.86 -3.05
N GLY A 133 14.79 -3.00 -2.45
CA GLY A 133 14.55 -2.62 -1.05
C GLY A 133 15.35 -3.45 -0.04
N HIS A 134 15.80 -4.64 -0.43
CA HIS A 134 16.65 -5.50 0.40
C HIS A 134 18.15 -5.39 0.10
N ILE A 135 18.53 -4.84 -1.06
CA ILE A 135 19.94 -4.67 -1.45
C ILE A 135 20.53 -3.37 -0.88
N ALA A 136 19.73 -2.34 -0.64
CA ALA A 136 20.22 -1.12 0.00
C ALA A 136 20.19 -1.28 1.55
N PRO A 137 21.34 -1.53 2.21
CA PRO A 137 21.36 -1.43 3.66
C PRO A 137 21.08 0.03 4.01
N PHE A 138 20.29 0.23 5.07
CA PHE A 138 20.12 1.51 5.72
C PHE A 138 21.46 2.26 5.76
N THR A 139 21.59 3.30 4.95
CA THR A 139 22.63 4.30 5.17
C THR A 139 22.24 5.02 6.44
N THR A 140 22.70 4.47 7.56
CA THR A 140 22.71 5.13 8.86
C THR A 140 23.33 6.50 8.64
N LYS A 141 22.51 7.54 8.75
CA LYS A 141 23.02 8.90 8.87
C LYS A 141 23.82 8.96 10.17
N THR A 142 25.13 8.90 10.06
CA THR A 142 26.07 9.34 11.08
C THR A 142 25.76 10.81 11.35
N GLN A 143 25.21 11.10 12.53
CA GLN A 143 25.13 12.48 13.02
C GLN A 143 26.49 12.85 13.61
N HIS A 144 26.98 14.00 13.19
CA HIS A 144 28.17 14.70 13.67
C HIS A 144 28.07 15.08 15.15
#